data_AF-A0A0E9XR10-F1
#
_entry.id   AF-A0A0E9XR10-F1
#
_cell.length_a   1.000
_cell.length_b   1.000
_cell.length_c   1.000
_cell.angle_alpha   90.00
_cell.angle_beta   90.00
_cell.angle_gamma   90.00
#
_symmetry.space_group_name_H-M   'P 1'
#
loop_
_entity.id
_entity.type
_entity.pdbx_description
1 polymer ?
#
loop_
_entity_poly.entity_id
_entity_poly.type
_entity_poly.pdbx_seq_one_letter_code
_entity_poly.pdbx_strand_id
1 'polypeptide(L)'
;MFTIVIFTRGDALNVSIDSYIQGSNITMQSLIENCGNRFHVFNNKDKSNCTQVSELLDKIDSMVRKNGGGCYTNECSRRQKLP
;
A
#
# COMPACT_ATOMS: atom_id res chain seq x y z
N MET A 1 -9.60 6.46 -2.62
CA MET A 1 -9.22 5.03 -2.83
C MET A 1 -8.40 4.53 -1.64
N PHE A 2 -8.63 3.29 -1.19
CA PHE A 2 -8.12 2.75 0.08
C PHE A 2 -7.19 1.53 -0.10
N THR A 3 -6.20 1.63 -0.98
CA THR A 3 -5.30 0.50 -1.27
C THR A 3 -3.84 0.96 -1.24
N ILE A 4 -2.99 0.12 -0.66
CA ILE A 4 -1.53 0.23 -0.66
C ILE A 4 -0.99 -1.09 -1.20
N VAL A 5 -0.05 -1.04 -2.14
CA VAL A 5 0.58 -2.25 -2.68
C VAL A 5 1.76 -2.67 -1.80
N ILE A 6 1.77 -3.92 -1.35
CA ILE A 6 2.86 -4.47 -0.55
C ILE A 6 3.75 -5.33 -1.41
N PHE A 7 5.02 -4.94 -1.50
CA PHE A 7 6.09 -5.76 -2.06
C PHE A 7 6.74 -6.56 -0.94
N THR A 8 6.86 -7.86 -1.10
CA THR A 8 7.60 -8.71 -0.15
C THR A 8 8.94 -9.11 -0.74
N ARG A 9 9.81 -9.69 0.09
CA ARG A 9 11.20 -10.04 -0.28
C ARG A 9 12.02 -8.81 -0.64
N GLY A 10 11.87 -7.74 0.13
CA GLY A 10 12.68 -6.52 -0.01
C GLY A 10 14.19 -6.76 0.08
N ASP A 11 14.61 -7.83 0.77
CA ASP A 11 16.00 -8.29 0.83
C ASP A 11 16.55 -8.78 -0.52
N ALA A 12 15.69 -9.11 -1.48
CA ALA A 12 16.07 -9.56 -2.82
C ALA A 12 16.12 -8.41 -3.84
N LEU A 13 15.79 -7.18 -3.45
CA LEU A 13 15.87 -6.02 -4.31
C LEU A 13 17.33 -5.54 -4.39
N ASN A 14 17.94 -5.66 -5.57
CA ASN A 14 19.28 -5.13 -5.85
C ASN A 14 19.26 -3.64 -6.26
N VAL A 15 18.07 -3.07 -6.44
CA VAL A 15 17.82 -1.68 -6.86
C VAL A 15 16.76 -1.07 -5.93
N SER A 16 16.54 0.24 -5.99
CA SER A 16 15.41 0.85 -5.30
C SER A 16 14.07 0.32 -5.85
N ILE A 17 13.05 0.33 -5.01
CA ILE A 17 11.70 -0.07 -5.42
C ILE A 17 11.15 0.82 -6.54
N ASP A 18 11.47 2.11 -6.54
CA ASP A 18 11.09 3.03 -7.62
C ASP A 18 11.71 2.61 -8.96
N SER A 19 13.01 2.30 -8.99
CA SER A 19 13.68 1.81 -10.20
C SER A 19 13.13 0.46 -10.65
N TYR A 20 12.79 -0.43 -9.70
CA TYR A 20 12.15 -1.71 -10.01
C TYR A 20 10.77 -1.51 -10.67
N ILE A 21 9.94 -0.60 -10.15
CA ILE A 21 8.62 -0.30 -10.71
C ILE A 21 8.76 0.34 -12.09
N GLN A 22 9.67 1.30 -12.28
CA GLN A 22 9.91 1.96 -13.57
C GLN A 22 10.40 0.98 -14.65
N GLY A 23 11.21 -0.01 -14.27
CA GLY A 23 11.68 -1.07 -15.17
C GLY A 23 10.70 -2.23 -15.36
N SER A 24 9.56 -2.24 -14.66
CA SER A 24 8.57 -3.31 -14.73
C SER A 24 7.62 -3.18 -15.93
N ASN A 25 6.76 -4.18 -16.15
CA ASN A 25 5.80 -4.14 -17.26
C ASN A 25 4.69 -3.09 -17.03
N ILE A 26 4.00 -2.73 -18.12
CA ILE A 26 2.93 -1.72 -18.11
C ILE A 26 1.82 -2.04 -17.10
N THR A 27 1.47 -3.32 -16.95
CA THR A 27 0.42 -3.76 -16.01
C THR A 27 0.79 -3.45 -14.57
N MET A 28 2.06 -3.65 -14.21
CA MET A 28 2.58 -3.37 -12.89
C MET A 28 2.64 -1.87 -12.62
N GLN A 29 3.12 -1.08 -13.58
CA GLN A 29 3.13 0.38 -13.47
C GLN A 29 1.71 0.93 -13.30
N SER A 30 0.77 0.51 -14.14
CA SER A 30 -0.65 0.90 -14.04
C SER A 30 -1.30 0.47 -12.74
N LEU A 31 -0.93 -0.69 -12.17
CA LEU A 31 -1.43 -1.11 -10.85
C LEU A 31 -1.02 -0.12 -9.75
N ILE A 32 0.24 0.33 -9.76
CA ILE A 32 0.76 1.28 -8.78
C ILE A 32 0.13 2.66 -8.95
N GLU A 33 0.00 3.13 -10.20
CA GLU A 33 -0.66 4.40 -10.53
C GLU A 33 -2.13 4.39 -10.11
N ASN A 34 -2.85 3.31 -10.43
CA ASN A 34 -4.23 3.12 -9.97
C ASN A 34 -4.29 3.16 -8.45
N CYS A 35 -3.27 2.63 -7.75
CA CYS A 35 -3.15 2.73 -6.30
C CYS A 35 -2.75 4.12 -5.77
N GLY A 36 -2.67 5.14 -6.60
CA GLY A 36 -2.27 6.49 -6.22
C GLY A 36 -0.80 6.57 -5.82
N ASN A 37 0.05 5.78 -6.49
CA ASN A 37 1.49 5.66 -6.23
C ASN A 37 1.81 5.28 -4.78
N ARG A 38 0.94 4.49 -4.14
CA ARG A 38 1.13 4.01 -2.77
C ARG A 38 1.61 2.57 -2.77
N PHE A 39 2.85 2.40 -2.34
CA PHE A 39 3.43 1.10 -2.09
C PHE A 39 4.32 1.09 -0.84
N HIS A 40 4.61 -0.10 -0.32
CA HIS A 40 5.53 -0.33 0.78
C HIS A 40 6.26 -1.66 0.58
N VAL A 41 7.50 -1.76 1.06
CA VAL A 41 8.37 -2.93 0.87
C VAL A 41 8.64 -3.59 2.21
N PHE A 42 8.39 -4.89 2.28
CA PHE A 42 8.69 -5.73 3.43
C PHE A 42 9.85 -6.69 3.15
N ASN A 43 10.78 -6.75 4.09
CA ASN A 43 11.69 -7.88 4.28
C ASN A 43 11.15 -8.77 5.40
N ASN A 44 10.34 -9.77 5.05
CA ASN A 44 9.75 -10.72 6.00
C ASN A 44 10.76 -11.65 6.70
N LYS A 45 12.03 -11.66 6.27
CA LYS A 45 13.09 -12.42 6.96
C LYS A 45 13.65 -11.66 8.16
N ASP A 46 13.61 -10.32 8.11
CA ASP A 46 14.05 -9.48 9.21
C ASP A 46 12.89 -9.20 10.17
N LYS A 47 12.69 -10.14 11.10
CA LYS A 47 11.64 -10.06 12.12
C LYS A 47 11.94 -9.06 13.23
N SER A 48 13.20 -8.64 13.38
CA SER A 48 13.63 -7.65 14.37
C SER A 48 13.29 -6.22 13.95
N ASN A 49 13.15 -5.99 12.65
CA ASN A 49 12.90 -4.65 12.13
C ASN A 49 11.43 -4.26 12.22
N CYS A 50 11.06 -3.72 13.38
CA CYS A 50 9.74 -3.15 13.62
C CYS A 50 9.49 -1.80 12.90
N THR A 51 10.50 -1.18 12.29
CA THR A 51 10.32 0.11 11.60
C THR A 51 9.48 -0.06 10.33
N GLN A 52 9.62 -1.19 9.62
CA GLN A 52 8.80 -1.51 8.45
C GLN A 52 7.29 -1.49 8.77
N VAL A 53 6.92 -2.01 9.95
CA VAL A 53 5.53 -1.98 10.42
C VAL A 53 5.09 -0.56 10.74
N SER A 54 5.93 0.21 11.45
CA SER A 54 5.61 1.57 11.85
C SER A 54 5.44 2.50 10.63
N GLU A 55 6.33 2.39 9.65
CA GLU A 55 6.25 3.11 8.38
C GLU A 55 5.01 2.73 7.54
N LEU A 56 4.58 1.46 7.60
CA LEU A 56 3.33 1.05 6.98
C LEU A 56 2.13 1.72 7.66
N LEU A 57 2.10 1.76 9.00
CA LEU A 57 1.03 2.40 9.76
C LEU A 57 0.93 3.89 9.43
N ASP A 58 2.07 4.60 9.35
CA ASP A 58 2.10 6.02 8.94
C ASP A 58 1.52 6.23 7.53
N LYS A 59 1.81 5.31 6.60
CA LYS A 59 1.23 5.34 5.25
C LYS A 59 -0.28 5.09 5.27
N ILE A 60 -0.76 4.18 6.12
CA ILE A 60 -2.19 3.91 6.33
C ILE A 60 -2.89 5.15 6.88
N ASP A 61 -2.35 5.78 7.92
CA ASP A 61 -2.94 6.97 8.53
C ASP A 61 -2.99 8.14 7.55
N SER A 62 -1.91 8.34 6.79
CA SER A 62 -1.87 9.34 5.71
C SER A 62 -2.93 9.06 4.64
N MET A 63 -3.11 7.79 4.25
CA MET A 63 -4.17 7.39 3.32
C MET A 63 -5.57 7.68 3.89
N VAL A 64 -5.84 7.32 5.14
CA VAL A 64 -7.15 7.52 5.78
C VAL A 64 -7.45 9.01 5.87
N ARG A 65 -6.49 9.83 6.30
CA ARG A 65 -6.61 11.29 6.36
C ARG A 65 -6.90 11.89 4.99
N LYS A 66 -6.17 11.48 3.94
CA LYS A 66 -6.40 11.94 2.56
C LYS A 66 -7.77 11.52 2.00
N ASN A 67 -8.36 10.44 2.50
CA ASN A 67 -9.71 10.00 2.15
C ASN A 67 -10.80 10.58 3.09
N GLY A 68 -10.52 11.66 3.82
CA GLY A 68 -11.51 12.33 4.67
C GLY A 68 -11.78 11.64 6.01
N GLY A 69 -10.87 10.78 6.49
CA GLY A 69 -10.98 10.10 7.78
C GLY A 69 -11.97 8.92 7.79
N GLY A 70 -12.59 8.62 6.66
CA GLY A 70 -13.51 7.49 6.52
C GLY A 70 -12.81 6.15 6.28
N CYS A 71 -13.61 5.09 6.19
CA CYS A 71 -13.18 3.78 5.73
C CYS A 71 -13.72 3.50 4.32
N TYR A 72 -13.21 2.46 3.67
CA TYR A 72 -13.78 1.97 2.44
C TYR A 72 -15.24 1.51 2.68
N THR A 73 -16.18 2.08 1.93
CA THR A 73 -17.59 1.65 1.92
C THR A 73 -17.96 1.22 0.51
N ASN A 74 -18.50 0.00 0.35
CA ASN A 74 -19.20 -0.39 -0.87
C ASN A 74 -20.72 -0.32 -0.65
N GLU A 75 -21.50 -0.51 -1.71
CA GLU A 75 -22.97 -0.43 -1.64
C GLU A 75 -23.58 -1.43 -0.64
N CYS A 76 -22.95 -2.61 -0.48
CA CYS A 76 -23.35 -3.59 0.54
C CYS A 76 -23.12 -3.07 1.97
N SER A 77 -22.06 -2.29 2.21
CA SER A 77 -21.77 -1.69 3.53
C SER A 77 -22.77 -0.59 3.93
N ARG A 78 -23.46 0.05 2.98
CA ARG A 78 -24.44 1.12 3.27
C ARG A 78 -25.80 0.58 3.71
N ARG A 79 -26.18 -0.63 3.29
CA ARG A 79 -27.47 -1.25 3.64
C ARG A 79 -27.58 -1.71 5.09
N GLN A 80 -26.46 -1.95 5.78
CA GLN A 80 -26.45 -2.31 7.20
C GLN A 80 -26.56 -1.11 8.15
N LYS A 81 -26.62 0.13 7.63
CA LYS A 81 -26.76 1.37 8.42
C LYS A 81 -28.15 2.02 8.31
N LEU A 82 -29.10 1.41 7.59
CA LEU A 82 -30.50 1.83 7.62
C LEU A 82 -31.20 1.12 8.79
N PRO A 83 -31.96 1.85 9.63
CA PRO A 83 -32.75 1.26 10.71
C PRO A 83 -33.85 0.32 10.19
#